data_AF-A0A9D2U275-F1
#
_entry.id   AF-A0A9D2U275-F1
#
_cell.length_a   1.000
_cell.length_b   1.000
_cell.length_c   1.000
_cell.angle_alpha   90.00
_cell.angle_beta   90.00
_cell.angle_gamma   90.00
#
_symmetry.space_group_name_H-M   'P 1'
#
loop_
_entity.id
_entity.type
_entity.pdbx_description
1 polymer ?
#
loop_
_entity_poly.entity_id
_entity_poly.type
_entity_poly.pdbx_seq_one_letter_code
_entity_poly.pdbx_strand_id
1 'polypeptide(L)'
;MRLHIKYEINKYKIYNEDDQLISIIRKKLSAGNELTVICPDQDREYTVTHSDGAIRISGEGMETLHCAVRYQSNADGRQEAYWRPAMAEKIEIMTGCGRLSVRQTRKRTFEILLNDRKTGEIRHMMSIQKEMSMENDVPEWYAGLIFAAAFFMLHDDDIEIV
;
A
#
# COMPACT_ATOMS: atom_id res chain seq x y z
N MET A 1 12.91 3.40 11.02
CA MET A 1 13.57 2.84 9.83
C MET A 1 13.23 3.65 8.58
N ARG A 2 14.21 3.88 7.70
CA ARG A 2 13.97 4.28 6.31
C ARG A 2 14.08 3.07 5.40
N LEU A 3 13.18 2.99 4.43
CA LEU A 3 13.11 1.93 3.45
C LEU A 3 13.15 2.56 2.06
N HIS A 4 13.94 1.97 1.18
CA HIS A 4 14.04 2.43 -0.20
C HIS A 4 13.43 1.40 -1.14
N ILE A 5 12.68 1.87 -2.12
CA ILE A 5 11.87 1.01 -2.97
C ILE A 5 12.35 1.18 -4.41
N LYS A 6 12.90 0.09 -4.96
CA LYS A 6 13.43 0.04 -6.33
C LYS A 6 12.40 -0.64 -7.24
N TYR A 7 12.09 0.03 -8.35
CA TYR A 7 11.29 -0.55 -9.43
C TYR A 7 12.19 -1.41 -10.34
N GLU A 8 11.71 -2.61 -10.64
CA GLU A 8 12.22 -3.48 -11.70
C GLU A 8 11.03 -3.87 -12.59
N ILE A 9 11.28 -4.40 -13.80
CA ILE A 9 10.20 -4.81 -14.72
C ILE A 9 9.18 -5.69 -13.98
N ASN A 10 7.95 -5.18 -13.86
CA ASN A 10 6.78 -5.80 -13.22
C ASN A 10 6.91 -6.09 -11.72
N LYS A 11 7.85 -5.47 -11.00
CA LYS A 11 7.94 -5.66 -9.55
C LYS A 11 8.61 -4.48 -8.84
N TYR A 12 8.32 -4.37 -7.56
CA TYR A 12 9.02 -3.48 -6.65
C TYR A 12 9.78 -4.32 -5.63
N LYS A 13 10.97 -3.87 -5.24
CA LYS A 13 11.75 -4.45 -4.16
C LYS A 13 11.94 -3.40 -3.07
N ILE A 14 11.64 -3.78 -1.83
CA ILE A 14 11.78 -2.93 -0.65
C ILE A 14 13.02 -3.37 0.10
N TYR A 15 13.88 -2.42 0.41
CA TYR A 15 15.11 -2.65 1.13
C TYR A 15 15.19 -1.75 2.36
N ASN A 16 15.87 -2.20 3.40
CA ASN A 16 16.16 -1.38 4.58
C ASN A 16 17.41 -0.50 4.38
N GLU A 17 17.86 0.17 5.45
CA GLU A 17 19.03 1.07 5.42
C GLU A 17 20.35 0.31 5.18
N ASP A 18 20.38 -0.98 5.52
CA ASP A 18 21.53 -1.88 5.34
C ASP A 18 21.52 -2.61 3.99
N ASP A 19 20.71 -2.15 3.01
CA ASP A 19 20.50 -2.77 1.70
C ASP A 19 19.98 -4.23 1.76
N GLN A 20 19.41 -4.66 2.88
CA GLN A 20 18.79 -5.97 3.02
C GLN A 20 17.39 -5.97 2.41
N LEU A 21 17.06 -7.04 1.68
CA LEU A 21 15.78 -7.17 1.00
C LEU A 21 14.67 -7.58 1.97
N ILE A 22 13.71 -6.69 2.20
CA ILE A 22 12.59 -6.90 3.12
C ILE A 22 11.38 -7.51 2.42
N SER A 23 11.08 -7.06 1.20
CA SER A 23 9.90 -7.54 0.46
C SER A 23 10.01 -7.37 -1.04
N ILE A 24 9.33 -8.25 -1.78
CA ILE A 24 9.14 -8.15 -3.23
C ILE A 24 7.65 -8.05 -3.53
N ILE A 25 7.24 -7.04 -4.29
CA ILE A 25 5.86 -6.84 -4.73
C ILE A 25 5.82 -7.06 -6.24
N ARG A 26 5.28 -8.18 -6.71
CA ARG A 26 5.17 -8.50 -8.13
C ARG A 26 3.80 -8.11 -8.66
N LYS A 27 3.78 -7.42 -9.79
CA LYS A 27 2.58 -7.15 -10.58
C LYS A 27 2.27 -8.34 -11.47
N LYS A 28 1.01 -8.76 -11.50
CA LYS A 28 0.54 -9.74 -12.47
C LYS A 28 0.18 -9.03 -13.78
N LEU A 29 0.97 -9.27 -14.82
CA LEU A 29 0.78 -8.61 -16.13
C LEU A 29 -0.61 -8.87 -16.76
N SER A 30 -1.20 -10.03 -16.48
CA SER A 30 -2.52 -10.42 -17.00
C SER A 30 -3.69 -9.91 -16.15
N ALA A 31 -3.42 -9.36 -14.96
CA ALA A 31 -4.42 -8.87 -14.02
C ALA A 31 -3.87 -7.64 -13.28
N GLY A 32 -4.08 -6.46 -13.85
CA GLY A 32 -3.58 -5.18 -13.31
C GLY A 32 -4.09 -4.84 -11.90
N ASN A 33 -5.09 -5.57 -11.41
CA ASN A 33 -5.69 -5.44 -10.10
C ASN A 33 -5.19 -6.48 -9.07
N GLU A 34 -4.11 -7.21 -9.38
CA GLU A 34 -3.51 -8.23 -8.49
C GLU A 34 -2.01 -7.98 -8.29
N LEU A 35 -1.59 -8.00 -7.04
CA LEU A 35 -0.20 -7.97 -6.61
C LEU A 35 0.12 -9.21 -5.78
N THR A 36 1.33 -9.73 -5.96
CA THR A 36 1.91 -10.74 -5.07
C THR A 36 2.95 -10.07 -4.18
N VAL A 37 2.76 -10.13 -2.87
CA VAL A 37 3.71 -9.64 -1.86
C VAL A 37 4.46 -10.83 -1.27
N ILE A 38 5.77 -10.86 -1.47
CA ILE A 38 6.67 -11.90 -0.97
C ILE A 38 7.47 -11.29 0.19
N CYS A 39 7.51 -11.99 1.31
CA CYS A 39 8.28 -11.65 2.50
C CYS A 39 9.38 -12.71 2.69
N PRO A 40 10.61 -12.49 2.15
CA PRO A 40 11.67 -13.51 2.13
C PRO A 40 12.02 -14.04 3.52
N ASP A 41 12.11 -13.17 4.51
CA ASP A 41 12.52 -13.55 5.87
C ASP A 41 11.48 -14.40 6.61
N GLN A 42 10.22 -14.36 6.18
CA GLN A 42 9.14 -15.15 6.77
C GLN A 42 8.79 -16.40 5.96
N ASP A 43 9.40 -16.56 4.78
CA ASP A 43 9.01 -17.57 3.80
C ASP A 43 7.49 -17.54 3.53
N ARG A 44 6.95 -16.33 3.35
CA ARG A 44 5.50 -16.09 3.15
C ARG A 44 5.22 -15.31 1.89
N GLU A 45 4.08 -15.64 1.29
CA GLU A 45 3.52 -14.98 0.12
C GLU A 45 2.06 -14.60 0.38
N TYR A 46 1.70 -13.37 0.01
CA TYR A 46 0.35 -12.84 0.07
C TYR A 46 -0.10 -12.40 -1.32
N THR A 47 -1.33 -12.76 -1.68
CA THR A 47 -2.04 -12.18 -2.82
C THR A 47 -2.85 -10.99 -2.33
N VAL A 48 -2.63 -9.84 -2.95
CA VAL A 48 -3.37 -8.60 -2.70
C VAL A 48 -4.15 -8.26 -3.96
N THR A 49 -5.48 -8.23 -3.85
CA THR A 49 -6.37 -7.92 -4.99
C THR A 49 -7.18 -6.67 -4.71
N HIS A 50 -7.42 -5.88 -5.76
CA HIS A 50 -8.30 -4.72 -5.71
C HIS A 50 -9.55 -4.98 -6.57
N SER A 51 -10.73 -4.85 -5.95
CA SER A 51 -12.02 -4.98 -6.63
C SER A 51 -13.09 -4.21 -5.88
N ASP A 52 -13.98 -3.52 -6.60
CA ASP A 52 -15.21 -2.92 -6.04
C ASP A 52 -14.97 -1.98 -4.84
N GLY A 53 -13.89 -1.20 -4.85
CA GLY A 53 -13.54 -0.28 -3.76
C GLY A 53 -13.06 -0.97 -2.49
N ALA A 54 -12.59 -2.22 -2.58
CA ALA A 54 -11.99 -2.95 -1.48
C ALA A 54 -10.67 -3.59 -1.92
N ILE A 55 -9.75 -3.72 -0.96
CA ILE A 55 -8.56 -4.54 -1.10
C ILE A 55 -8.78 -5.83 -0.31
N ARG A 56 -8.55 -6.97 -0.96
CA ARG A 56 -8.53 -8.28 -0.29
C ARG A 56 -7.09 -8.77 -0.20
N ILE A 57 -6.70 -9.24 0.98
CA ILE A 57 -5.38 -9.81 1.24
C ILE A 57 -5.57 -11.25 1.67
N SER A 58 -5.01 -12.19 0.92
CA SER A 58 -5.07 -13.62 1.23
C SER A 58 -3.67 -14.23 1.18
N GLY A 59 -3.45 -15.30 1.93
CA GLY A 59 -2.18 -16.04 1.96
C GLY A 59 -2.39 -17.42 2.55
N GLU A 60 -1.38 -18.28 2.45
CA GLU A 60 -1.47 -19.62 3.03
C GLU A 60 -1.55 -19.54 4.56
N GLY A 61 -2.51 -20.27 5.15
CA GLY A 61 -2.67 -20.34 6.61
C GLY A 61 -3.21 -19.08 7.28
N MET A 62 -3.70 -18.09 6.53
CA MET A 62 -4.37 -16.90 7.09
C MET A 62 -5.83 -16.80 6.64
N GLU A 63 -6.65 -16.17 7.47
CA GLU A 63 -7.98 -15.71 7.05
C GLU A 63 -7.82 -14.56 6.05
N THR A 64 -8.63 -14.57 4.98
CA THR A 64 -8.66 -13.49 4.00
C THR A 64 -9.12 -12.19 4.66
N LEU A 65 -8.27 -11.16 4.61
CA LEU A 65 -8.61 -9.85 5.13
C LEU A 65 -9.35 -9.04 4.08
N HIS A 66 -10.50 -8.48 4.48
CA HIS A 66 -11.31 -7.59 3.66
C HIS A 66 -11.13 -6.15 4.14
N CYS A 67 -10.41 -5.34 3.35
CA CYS A 67 -10.04 -3.98 3.70
C CYS A 67 -10.84 -3.01 2.83
N ALA A 68 -11.84 -2.34 3.43
CA ALA A 68 -12.64 -1.35 2.71
C ALA A 68 -11.82 -0.08 2.43
N VAL A 69 -11.83 0.38 1.19
CA VAL A 69 -11.23 1.67 0.82
C VAL A 69 -12.25 2.76 1.07
N ARG A 70 -11.90 3.72 1.93
CA ARG A 70 -12.74 4.90 2.18
C ARG A 70 -12.38 5.98 1.16
N TYR A 71 -13.40 6.61 0.60
CA TYR A 71 -13.27 7.68 -0.39
C TYR A 71 -13.78 8.99 0.19
N GLN A 72 -13.16 10.11 -0.21
CA GLN A 72 -13.65 11.42 0.20
C GLN A 72 -15.07 11.65 -0.32
N SER A 73 -15.93 12.11 0.59
CA SER A 73 -17.30 12.52 0.30
C SER A 73 -17.44 13.98 0.75
N ASN A 74 -18.20 14.78 0.01
CA ASN A 74 -18.56 16.12 0.46
C ASN A 74 -19.58 16.06 1.61
N ALA A 75 -19.93 17.21 2.18
CA ALA A 75 -20.80 17.32 3.37
C ALA A 75 -22.17 16.62 3.21
N ASP A 76 -22.64 16.45 1.97
CA ASP A 76 -23.90 15.79 1.62
C ASP A 76 -23.75 14.28 1.33
N GLY A 77 -22.57 13.69 1.61
CA GLY A 77 -22.26 12.28 1.39
C GLY A 77 -22.12 11.90 -0.09
N ARG A 78 -22.02 12.88 -1.00
CA ARG A 78 -21.81 12.65 -2.43
C ARG A 78 -20.33 12.72 -2.75
N GLN A 79 -19.87 11.97 -3.74
CA GLN A 79 -18.55 12.21 -4.30
C GLN A 79 -18.63 13.51 -5.12
N GLU A 80 -17.67 14.42 -4.97
CA GLU A 80 -17.55 15.58 -5.86
C GLU A 80 -17.21 15.09 -7.28
N ALA A 81 -18.22 14.86 -8.13
CA ALA A 81 -18.03 14.54 -9.54
C ALA A 81 -17.93 15.86 -10.35
N TYR A 82 -17.09 15.98 -11.40
CA TYR A 82 -17.40 15.33 -12.69
C TYR A 82 -16.19 15.07 -13.63
N TRP A 83 -14.93 15.17 -13.21
CA TRP A 83 -13.79 14.97 -14.13
C TRP A 83 -12.66 14.04 -13.66
N ARG A 84 -12.67 13.59 -12.40
CA ARG A 84 -11.68 12.62 -11.88
C ARG A 84 -12.40 11.60 -11.01
N PRO A 85 -11.96 10.33 -10.98
CA PRO A 85 -12.52 9.37 -10.04
C PRO A 85 -12.30 9.84 -8.60
N ALA A 86 -12.97 9.23 -7.61
CA ALA A 86 -12.83 9.64 -6.22
C ALA A 86 -11.48 9.20 -5.64
N MET A 87 -10.76 10.12 -4.99
CA MET A 87 -9.49 9.82 -4.33
C MET A 87 -9.73 8.86 -3.16
N ALA A 88 -9.02 7.72 -3.14
CA ALA A 88 -8.95 6.86 -1.98
C ALA A 88 -8.32 7.66 -0.82
N GLU A 89 -9.01 7.74 0.32
CA GLU A 89 -8.58 8.51 1.47
C GLU A 89 -7.86 7.63 2.48
N LYS A 90 -8.45 6.49 2.85
CA LYS A 90 -7.94 5.64 3.91
C LYS A 90 -8.26 4.18 3.63
N ILE A 91 -7.33 3.31 3.98
CA ILE A 91 -7.57 1.89 4.14
C ILE A 91 -7.06 1.43 5.50
N GLU A 92 -7.75 0.46 6.08
CA GLU A 92 -7.40 -0.13 7.38
C GLU A 92 -7.11 -1.63 7.19
N ILE A 93 -5.99 -2.09 7.75
CA ILE A 93 -5.54 -3.48 7.74
C ILE A 93 -5.45 -3.90 9.21
N MET A 94 -6.23 -4.91 9.59
CA MET A 94 -6.17 -5.47 10.94
C MET A 94 -4.97 -6.42 11.02
N THR A 95 -4.03 -6.12 11.89
CA THR A 95 -2.76 -6.84 12.03
C THR A 95 -2.52 -7.28 13.48
N GLY A 96 -1.52 -8.14 13.70
CA GLY A 96 -1.15 -8.58 15.05
C GLY A 96 -0.58 -7.47 15.94
N CYS A 97 -0.09 -6.36 15.37
CA CYS A 97 0.38 -5.20 16.14
C CYS A 97 -0.70 -4.13 16.36
N GLY A 98 -1.90 -4.29 15.78
CA GLY A 98 -3.03 -3.39 15.97
C GLY A 98 -3.71 -2.97 14.66
N ARG A 99 -4.48 -1.88 14.71
CA ARG A 99 -5.11 -1.29 13.54
C ARG A 99 -4.09 -0.50 12.75
N LEU A 100 -3.55 -1.10 11.70
CA LEU A 100 -2.69 -0.44 10.74
C LEU A 100 -3.56 0.29 9.73
N SER A 101 -3.19 1.50 9.32
CA SER A 101 -3.92 2.25 8.31
C SER A 101 -2.98 2.97 7.38
N VAL A 102 -3.36 3.04 6.10
CA VAL A 102 -2.70 3.89 5.11
C VAL A 102 -3.67 5.00 4.74
N ARG A 103 -3.25 6.26 4.93
CA ARG A 103 -4.05 7.45 4.61
C ARG A 103 -3.38 8.25 3.51
N GLN A 104 -4.07 8.47 2.41
CA GLN A 104 -3.58 9.31 1.34
C GLN A 104 -3.93 10.77 1.60
N THR A 105 -2.92 11.62 1.54
CA THR A 105 -3.08 13.08 1.63
C THR A 105 -3.41 13.68 0.26
N ARG A 106 -3.93 14.91 0.23
CA ARG A 106 -4.14 15.67 -1.01
C ARG A 106 -2.86 15.89 -1.83
N LYS A 107 -1.69 15.84 -1.19
CA LYS A 107 -0.37 15.93 -1.84
C LYS A 107 0.13 14.58 -2.36
N ARG A 108 -0.72 13.55 -2.41
CA ARG A 108 -0.36 12.16 -2.82
C ARG A 108 0.80 11.56 -2.03
N THR A 109 1.00 12.03 -0.79
CA THR A 109 1.82 11.36 0.22
C THR A 109 0.93 10.42 1.03
N PHE A 110 1.44 9.26 1.41
CA PHE A 110 0.68 8.24 2.13
C PHE A 110 1.18 8.16 3.56
N GLU A 111 0.35 8.48 4.53
CA GLU A 111 0.69 8.35 5.94
C GLU A 111 0.39 6.94 6.42
N ILE A 112 1.29 6.39 7.21
CA ILE A 112 1.15 5.09 7.86
C ILE A 112 0.76 5.37 9.31
N LEU A 113 -0.37 4.83 9.74
CA LEU A 113 -0.88 5.00 11.09
C LEU A 113 -1.01 3.66 11.80
N LEU A 114 -0.56 3.60 13.05
CA LEU A 114 -0.80 2.49 13.95
C LEU A 114 -1.73 2.98 15.07
N ASN A 115 -2.93 2.41 15.16
CA ASN A 115 -3.97 2.85 16.10
C ASN A 115 -4.24 4.36 16.02
N ASP A 116 -4.35 4.88 14.79
CA ASP A 116 -4.52 6.31 14.45
C ASP A 116 -3.38 7.27 14.84
N ARG A 117 -2.29 6.76 15.42
CA ARG A 117 -1.05 7.51 15.57
C ARG A 117 -0.22 7.38 14.29
N LYS A 118 0.24 8.50 13.72
CA LYS A 118 1.21 8.48 12.62
C LYS A 118 2.51 7.84 13.10
N THR A 119 2.91 6.78 12.42
CA THR A 119 4.16 6.01 12.65
C THR A 119 5.08 6.09 11.42
N GLY A 120 4.55 6.53 10.27
CA GLY A 120 5.37 6.58 9.07
C GLY A 120 4.70 7.25 7.91
N GLU A 121 5.35 7.18 6.75
CA GLU A 121 4.82 7.64 5.49
C GLU A 121 5.57 7.08 4.29
N ILE A 122 4.90 7.09 3.14
CA ILE A 122 5.44 6.80 1.81
C ILE A 122 5.38 8.09 0.98
N ARG A 123 6.51 8.45 0.40
CA ARG A 123 6.70 9.60 -0.47
C ARG A 123 7.07 9.16 -1.87
N HIS A 124 6.94 10.09 -2.82
CA HIS A 124 7.41 9.90 -4.20
C HIS A 124 6.77 8.69 -4.91
N MET A 125 5.54 8.32 -4.54
CA MET A 125 4.83 7.18 -5.14
C MET A 125 4.66 7.29 -6.67
N MET A 126 4.62 8.52 -7.18
CA MET A 126 4.58 8.87 -8.61
C MET A 126 5.94 8.79 -9.33
N SER A 127 7.04 8.75 -8.58
CA SER A 127 8.40 8.80 -9.11
C SER A 127 8.97 7.38 -9.28
N ILE A 128 10.03 7.24 -10.09
CA ILE A 128 10.74 5.96 -10.27
C ILE A 128 11.26 5.44 -8.91
N GLN A 129 11.88 6.34 -8.14
CA GLN A 129 12.34 6.06 -6.78
C GLN A 129 11.24 6.43 -5.79
N LYS A 130 10.87 5.47 -4.95
CA LYS A 130 9.87 5.66 -3.89
C LYS A 130 10.54 5.48 -2.54
N GLU A 131 10.11 6.28 -1.58
CA GLU A 131 10.69 6.28 -0.24
C GLU A 131 9.60 5.95 0.77
N MET A 132 9.92 5.07 1.73
CA MET A 132 9.06 4.76 2.85
C MET A 132 9.82 4.97 4.16
N SER A 133 9.16 5.51 5.16
CA SER A 133 9.69 5.62 6.52
C SER A 133 8.65 5.08 7.49
N MET A 134 9.11 4.36 8.50
CA MET A 134 8.27 3.75 9.53
C MET A 134 8.99 3.83 10.88
N GLU A 135 8.28 4.05 11.97
CA GLU A 135 8.81 3.85 13.32
C GLU A 135 8.94 2.35 13.59
N ASN A 136 9.75 1.99 14.60
CA ASN A 136 10.06 0.60 14.91
C ASN A 136 8.89 -0.15 15.60
N ASP A 137 7.78 0.55 15.85
CA ASP A 137 6.54 -0.03 16.39
C ASP A 137 5.73 -0.80 15.33
N VAL A 138 6.00 -0.58 14.05
CA VAL A 138 5.48 -1.39 12.95
C VAL A 138 6.59 -2.29 12.42
N PRO A 139 6.41 -3.62 12.51
CA PRO A 139 7.39 -4.54 11.97
C PRO A 139 7.64 -4.38 10.46
N GLU A 140 8.91 -4.47 10.05
CA GLU A 140 9.33 -4.22 8.66
C GLU A 140 8.70 -5.19 7.66
N TRP A 141 8.35 -6.41 8.07
CA TRP A 141 7.67 -7.38 7.20
C TRP A 141 6.28 -6.91 6.74
N TYR A 142 5.67 -5.91 7.40
CA TYR A 142 4.44 -5.27 6.92
C TYR A 142 4.68 -4.28 5.77
N ALA A 143 5.93 -3.87 5.50
CA ALA A 143 6.25 -2.87 4.47
C ALA A 143 5.70 -3.25 3.09
N GLY A 144 5.77 -4.53 2.71
CA GLY A 144 5.22 -5.01 1.44
C GLY A 144 3.70 -4.84 1.33
N LEU A 145 2.97 -5.16 2.39
CA LEU A 145 1.51 -5.00 2.44
C LEU A 145 1.09 -3.54 2.49
N ILE A 146 1.81 -2.71 3.25
CA ILE A 146 1.61 -1.26 3.31
C ILE A 146 1.81 -0.65 1.93
N PHE A 147 2.89 -1.04 1.25
CA PHE A 147 3.18 -0.58 -0.10
C PHE A 147 2.11 -1.02 -1.11
N ALA A 148 1.69 -2.29 -1.07
CA ALA A 148 0.64 -2.80 -1.96
C ALA A 148 -0.70 -2.08 -1.75
N ALA A 149 -1.06 -1.80 -0.50
CA ALA A 149 -2.26 -1.02 -0.18
C ALA A 149 -2.17 0.41 -0.73
N ALA A 150 -1.06 1.11 -0.50
CA ALA A 150 -0.82 2.44 -1.05
C ALA A 150 -0.81 2.45 -2.58
N PHE A 151 -0.25 1.41 -3.20
CA PHE A 151 -0.21 1.25 -4.66
C PHE A 151 -1.62 1.19 -5.25
N PHE A 152 -2.52 0.40 -4.67
CA PHE A 152 -3.91 0.31 -5.15
C PHE A 152 -4.79 1.51 -4.77
N MET A 153 -4.34 2.37 -3.85
CA MET A 153 -5.00 3.64 -3.55
C MET A 153 -4.70 4.74 -4.58
N LEU A 154 -3.62 4.61 -5.35
CA LEU A 154 -3.38 5.46 -6.52
C LEU A 154 -4.43 5.16 -7.60
N HIS A 155 -4.86 6.18 -8.36
CA HIS A 155 -5.65 5.92 -9.57
C HIS A 155 -4.76 5.44 -10.70
N ASP A 156 -5.38 4.76 -11.67
CA ASP A 156 -4.71 4.36 -12.91
C ASP A 156 -4.13 5.57 -13.68
N ASP A 157 -4.79 6.73 -13.62
CA ASP A 157 -4.30 7.99 -14.19
C ASP A 157 -3.12 8.63 -13.41
N ASP A 158 -2.87 8.17 -12.17
CA ASP A 158 -1.73 8.59 -11.36
C ASP A 158 -0.47 7.74 -11.64
N ILE A 159 -0.47 6.84 -12.64
CA ILE A 159 0.74 6.09 -13.03
C ILE A 159 1.25 6.62 -14.37
N GLU A 160 1.62 7.90 -14.42
CA GLU A 160 2.49 8.41 -15.49
C GLU A 160 3.90 7.84 -15.27
N ILE A 161 4.17 6.73 -15.97
CA ILE A 161 5.53 6.28 -16.24
C ILE A 161 6.13 7.31 -17.21
N VAL A 162 6.98 8.20 -16.70
CA VAL A 162 7.94 8.94 -17.51
C VAL A 162 9.27 8.20 -17.50
#